data_AF-A0A415UWB7-F1
#
_entry.id   AF-A0A415UWB7-F1
#
_cell.length_a   1.000
_cell.length_b   1.000
_cell.length_c   1.000
_cell.angle_alpha   90.00
_cell.angle_beta   90.00
_cell.angle_gamma   90.00
#
_symmetry.space_group_name_H-M   'P 1'
#
loop_
_entity.id
_entity.type
_entity.pdbx_description
1 polymer ?
#
loop_
_entity_poly.entity_id
_entity_poly.type
_entity_poly.pdbx_seq_one_letter_code
_entity_poly.pdbx_strand_id
1 'polypeptide(L)'
;MTADEFWHGPLDLARAYREAARIRADNRYTAEWREGLYVYSALGAVLARTLCGDKNAEYPDAPLFSTPETAARREEERQRRRAIEMRDRFEQVAKRLNKAIRDRQGENAGD
;
A
#
# COMPACT_ATOMS: atom_id res chain seq x y z
N MET A 1 -8.80 18.15 31.08
CA MET A 1 -8.84 18.22 32.54
C MET A 1 -10.06 18.98 32.91
N THR A 2 -10.95 18.32 33.64
CA THR A 2 -12.12 18.95 34.25
C THR A 2 -11.69 19.77 35.47
N ALA A 3 -12.56 20.66 35.94
CA ALA A 3 -12.25 21.48 37.11
C ALA A 3 -12.07 20.63 38.38
N ASP A 4 -12.87 19.57 38.53
CA ASP A 4 -12.83 18.65 39.67
C ASP A 4 -11.48 17.89 39.74
N GLU A 5 -11.04 17.34 38.61
CA GLU A 5 -9.74 16.66 38.47
C GLU A 5 -8.55 17.60 38.77
N PHE A 6 -8.69 18.90 38.52
CA PHE A 6 -7.61 19.85 38.78
C PHE A 6 -7.44 20.13 40.27
N TRP A 7 -8.54 20.28 41.00
CA TRP A 7 -8.52 20.64 42.42
C TRP A 7 -8.34 19.43 43.35
N HIS A 8 -8.86 18.28 42.95
CA HIS A 8 -8.87 17.07 43.79
C HIS A 8 -7.97 15.95 43.27
N GLY A 9 -7.45 16.07 42.05
CA GLY A 9 -6.55 15.08 41.45
C GLY A 9 -5.09 15.21 41.90
N PRO A 10 -4.25 14.24 41.52
CA PRO A 10 -2.82 14.28 41.79
C PRO A 10 -2.15 15.44 41.03
N LEU A 11 -1.16 16.08 41.67
CA LEU A 11 -0.48 17.26 41.12
C LEU A 11 0.18 16.99 39.75
N ASP A 12 0.65 15.76 39.52
CA ASP A 12 1.28 15.32 38.26
C ASP A 12 0.30 15.26 37.09
N LEU A 13 -1.01 15.20 37.36
CA LEU A 13 -2.05 15.10 36.34
C LEU A 13 -2.03 16.33 35.40
N ALA A 14 -1.80 17.52 35.95
CA ALA A 14 -1.69 18.75 35.16
C ALA A 14 -0.53 18.67 34.15
N ARG A 15 0.60 18.06 34.55
CA ARG A 15 1.75 17.83 33.66
C ARG A 15 1.40 16.83 32.56
N ALA A 16 0.76 15.72 32.90
CA ALA A 16 0.32 14.71 31.94
C ALA A 16 -0.67 15.27 30.91
N TYR A 17 -1.62 16.12 31.33
CA TYR A 17 -2.57 16.75 30.40
C TYR A 17 -1.90 17.73 29.43
N ARG A 18 -0.91 18.51 29.89
CA ARG A 18 -0.12 19.39 29.02
C ARG A 18 0.65 18.58 27.98
N GLU A 19 1.28 17.50 28.41
CA GLU A 19 1.99 16.60 27.52
C GLU A 19 1.05 15.97 26.48
N ALA A 20 -0.10 15.46 26.93
CA ALA A 20 -1.12 14.93 26.04
C ALA A 20 -1.69 15.97 25.06
N ALA A 21 -1.77 17.25 25.45
CA ALA A 21 -2.19 18.33 24.56
C ALA A 21 -1.12 18.62 23.50
N ARG A 22 0.16 18.63 23.88
CA ARG A 22 1.30 18.77 22.97
C ARG A 22 1.31 17.65 21.93
N ILE A 23 1.27 16.40 22.39
CA ILE A 23 1.24 15.22 21.50
C ILE A 23 0.04 15.28 20.54
N ARG A 24 -1.13 15.70 21.00
CA ARG A 24 -2.30 15.88 20.13
C ARG A 24 -2.11 16.95 19.07
N ALA A 25 -1.47 18.07 19.41
CA ALA A 25 -1.15 19.11 18.44
C ALA A 25 -0.15 18.62 17.39
N ASP A 26 0.92 17.95 17.82
CA ASP A 26 1.95 17.39 16.93
C ASP A 26 1.38 16.31 16.01
N ASN A 27 0.52 15.44 16.54
CA ASN A 27 -0.18 14.42 15.75
C ASN A 27 -1.10 15.05 14.70
N ARG A 28 -1.81 16.14 15.04
CA ARG A 28 -2.65 16.86 14.08
C ARG A 28 -1.83 17.47 12.96
N TYR A 29 -0.75 18.18 13.30
CA TYR A 29 0.14 18.76 12.31
C TYR A 29 0.74 17.68 11.39
N THR A 30 1.18 16.56 11.96
CA THR A 30 1.67 15.41 11.19
C THR A 30 0.59 14.84 10.25
N ALA A 31 -0.67 14.81 10.68
CA ALA A 31 -1.77 14.35 9.85
C ALA A 31 -2.04 15.31 8.67
N GLU A 32 -2.00 16.63 8.90
CA GLU A 32 -2.14 17.66 7.85
C GLU A 32 -1.05 17.51 6.78
N TRP A 33 0.19 17.25 7.17
CA TRP A 33 1.29 16.98 6.23
C TRP A 33 1.07 15.72 5.40
N ARG A 34 0.53 14.66 6.01
CA ARG A 34 0.21 13.43 5.28
C ARG A 34 -0.88 13.67 4.24
N GLU A 35 -1.91 14.44 4.60
CA GLU A 35 -2.96 14.84 3.67
C GLU A 35 -2.41 15.64 2.49
N GLY A 36 -1.52 16.60 2.75
CA GLY A 36 -0.85 17.36 1.69
C GLY A 36 -0.11 16.49 0.68
N LEU A 37 0.55 15.41 1.14
CA LEU A 37 1.22 14.46 0.24
C LEU A 37 0.23 13.71 -0.66
N TYR A 38 -0.93 13.32 -0.12
CA TYR A 38 -1.98 12.68 -0.90
C TYR A 38 -2.59 13.65 -1.92
N VAL A 39 -2.78 14.92 -1.59
CA VAL A 39 -3.25 15.93 -2.55
C VAL A 39 -2.20 16.12 -3.65
N TYR A 40 -0.92 16.21 -3.27
CA TYR A 40 0.18 16.33 -4.22
C TYR A 40 0.27 15.13 -5.17
N SER A 41 0.15 13.90 -4.67
CA SER A 41 0.19 12.72 -5.53
C SER A 41 -1.01 12.62 -6.48
N ALA A 42 -2.20 13.05 -6.04
CA ALA A 42 -3.39 13.13 -6.88
C ALA A 42 -3.19 14.16 -8.02
N LEU A 43 -2.74 15.37 -7.68
CA LEU A 43 -2.45 16.40 -8.67
C LEU A 43 -1.35 15.95 -9.64
N GLY A 44 -0.29 15.34 -9.12
CA GLY A 44 0.82 14.81 -9.92
C GLY A 44 0.34 13.77 -10.94
N ALA A 45 -0.49 12.81 -10.54
CA ALA A 45 -1.04 11.80 -11.45
C ALA A 45 -1.91 12.42 -12.56
N VAL A 46 -2.77 13.38 -12.21
CA VAL A 46 -3.62 14.09 -13.17
C VAL A 46 -2.77 14.89 -14.16
N LEU A 47 -1.81 15.68 -13.66
CA LEU A 47 -0.94 16.52 -14.48
C LEU A 47 -0.03 15.69 -15.39
N ALA A 48 0.53 14.58 -14.90
CA ALA A 48 1.34 13.68 -15.71
C ALA A 48 0.53 13.06 -16.86
N ARG A 49 -0.74 12.71 -16.61
CA ARG A 49 -1.62 12.17 -17.64
C ARG A 49 -2.02 13.21 -18.69
N THR A 50 -2.34 14.43 -18.26
CA THR A 50 -2.86 15.48 -19.16
C THR A 50 -1.75 16.25 -19.89
N LEU A 51 -0.65 16.57 -19.21
CA LEU A 51 0.42 17.40 -19.76
C LEU A 51 1.56 16.56 -20.38
N CYS A 52 1.92 15.44 -19.76
CA CYS A 52 3.03 14.60 -20.23
C CYS A 52 2.56 13.41 -21.07
N GLY A 53 1.25 13.15 -21.13
CA GLY A 53 0.68 12.01 -21.86
C GLY A 53 1.00 10.65 -21.25
N ASP A 54 1.44 10.60 -19.99
CA ASP A 54 1.73 9.35 -19.31
C ASP A 54 0.43 8.63 -18.91
N LYS A 55 0.11 7.55 -19.61
CA LYS A 55 -1.08 6.74 -19.37
C LYS A 55 -0.97 5.88 -18.10
N ASN A 56 0.24 5.68 -17.60
CA ASN A 56 0.51 4.87 -16.41
C ASN A 56 0.60 5.72 -15.14
N ALA A 57 0.53 7.04 -15.24
CA ALA A 57 0.40 7.91 -14.09
C ALA A 57 -0.98 7.70 -13.44
N GLU A 58 -0.98 7.03 -12.30
CA GLU A 58 -2.17 6.70 -11.52
C GLU A 58 -1.95 7.04 -10.05
N TYR A 59 -3.05 7.40 -9.39
CA TYR A 59 -3.05 7.64 -7.96
C TYR A 59 -2.86 6.32 -7.20
N PRO A 60 -2.14 6.29 -6.06
CA PRO A 60 -1.97 5.06 -5.31
C PRO A 60 -3.31 4.45 -4.85
N ASP A 61 -3.58 3.21 -5.22
CA ASP A 61 -4.76 2.44 -4.74
C ASP A 61 -4.71 2.13 -3.24
N ALA A 62 -3.51 2.23 -2.65
CA ALA A 62 -3.26 1.92 -1.25
C ALA A 62 -2.72 3.14 -0.49
N PRO A 63 -3.03 3.26 0.81
CA PRO A 63 -2.47 4.31 1.66
C PRO A 63 -0.94 4.31 1.63
N LEU A 64 -0.35 5.48 1.36
CA LEU A 64 1.10 5.76 1.38
C LEU A 64 1.70 5.52 2.77
N PHE A 65 0.94 5.82 3.82
CA PHE A 65 1.34 5.63 5.20
C PHE A 65 0.50 4.53 5.84
N SER A 66 1.15 3.65 6.59
CA SER A 66 0.48 2.54 7.28
C SER A 66 1.30 2.12 8.50
N THR A 67 0.67 1.42 9.45
CA THR A 67 1.41 0.86 10.60
C THR A 67 2.30 -0.29 10.11
N PRO A 68 3.40 -0.62 10.83
CA PRO A 68 4.30 -1.70 10.42
C PRO A 68 3.58 -3.04 10.19
N GLU A 69 2.60 -3.35 11.03
CA GLU A 69 1.79 -4.57 10.91
C GLU A 69 0.94 -4.58 9.63
N THR A 70 0.27 -3.46 9.34
CA THR A 70 -0.50 -3.33 8.09
C THR A 70 0.39 -3.31 6.85
N ALA A 71 1.61 -2.78 6.96
CA ALA A 71 2.60 -2.80 5.87
C ALA A 71 3.09 -4.23 5.59
N ALA A 72 3.41 -4.99 6.63
CA ALA A 72 3.84 -6.39 6.52
C ALA A 72 2.75 -7.27 5.89
N ARG A 73 1.50 -7.14 6.37
CA ARG A 73 0.36 -7.87 5.80
C ARG A 73 0.14 -7.57 4.31
N ARG A 74 0.26 -6.29 3.92
CA ARG A 74 0.16 -5.90 2.50
C ARG A 74 1.30 -6.48 1.66
N GLU A 75 2.50 -6.55 2.20
CA GLU A 75 3.63 -7.14 1.49
C GLU A 75 3.43 -8.64 1.29
N GLU A 76 2.94 -9.36 2.29
CA GLU A 76 2.56 -10.76 2.15
C GLU A 76 1.47 -10.96 1.09
N GLU A 77 0.42 -10.13 1.08
CA GLU A 77 -0.63 -10.18 0.06
C GLU A 77 -0.09 -9.92 -1.34
N ARG A 78 0.84 -8.94 -1.49
CA ARG A 78 1.53 -8.69 -2.77
C ARG A 78 2.37 -9.87 -3.21
N GLN A 79 3.13 -10.49 -2.31
CA GLN A 79 3.94 -11.67 -2.61
C GLN A 79 3.07 -12.86 -3.03
N ARG A 80 1.95 -13.09 -2.35
CA ARG A 80 0.97 -14.12 -2.72
C ARG A 80 0.41 -13.88 -4.12
N ARG A 81 0.01 -12.64 -4.43
CA ARG A 81 -0.53 -12.29 -5.76
C ARG A 81 0.51 -12.50 -6.86
N ARG A 82 1.76 -12.10 -6.63
CA ARG A 82 2.88 -12.34 -7.56
C ARG A 82 3.17 -13.83 -7.75
N ALA A 83 3.12 -14.62 -6.67
CA ALA A 83 3.33 -16.06 -6.75
C ALA A 83 2.24 -16.74 -7.59
N ILE A 84 0.97 -16.34 -7.44
CA ILE A 84 -0.14 -16.82 -8.27
C ILE A 84 0.06 -16.44 -9.74
N GLU A 85 0.36 -15.17 -10.04
CA GLU A 85 0.64 -14.73 -11.41
C GLU A 85 1.79 -15.50 -12.06
N MET A 86 2.87 -15.72 -11.32
CA MET A 86 4.03 -16.49 -11.81
C MET A 86 3.65 -17.95 -12.07
N ARG A 87 2.88 -18.56 -11.17
CA ARG A 87 2.36 -19.93 -11.37
C ARG A 87 1.51 -20.02 -12.64
N ASP A 88 0.57 -19.09 -12.81
CA ASP A 88 -0.35 -19.11 -13.96
C ASP A 88 0.39 -18.87 -15.27
N ARG A 89 1.40 -17.97 -15.29
CA ARG A 89 2.30 -17.80 -16.44
C ARG A 89 3.08 -19.07 -16.74
N PHE A 90 3.64 -19.71 -15.72
CA PHE A 90 4.38 -20.96 -15.89
C PHE A 90 3.50 -22.08 -16.43
N GLU A 91 2.27 -22.21 -15.94
CA GLU A 91 1.30 -23.19 -16.42
C GLU A 91 0.96 -22.97 -17.91
N GLN A 92 0.78 -21.71 -18.33
CA GLN A 92 0.56 -21.39 -19.75
C GLN A 92 1.76 -21.79 -20.63
N VAL A 93 2.98 -21.55 -20.16
CA VAL A 93 4.21 -21.95 -20.86
C VAL A 93 4.31 -23.48 -20.94
N ALA A 94 4.07 -24.19 -19.84
CA ALA A 94 4.09 -25.65 -19.79
C ALA A 94 3.05 -26.27 -20.73
N LYS A 95 1.83 -25.72 -20.78
CA LYS A 95 0.78 -26.17 -21.72
C LYS A 95 1.21 -26.00 -23.18
N ARG A 96 1.87 -24.88 -23.52
CA ARG A 96 2.39 -24.64 -24.88
C ARG A 96 3.51 -25.63 -25.24
N LEU A 97 4.42 -25.90 -24.30
CA LEU A 97 5.51 -26.87 -24.50
C LEU A 97 4.98 -28.30 -24.66
N ASN A 98 4.04 -28.73 -23.80
CA ASN A 98 3.41 -30.04 -23.91
C ASN A 98 2.69 -30.23 -25.25
N LYS A 99 2.01 -29.18 -25.75
CA LYS A 99 1.40 -29.19 -27.08
C LYS A 99 2.45 -29.38 -28.18
N ALA A 100 3.53 -28.60 -28.16
CA ALA A 100 4.61 -28.70 -29.16
C ALA A 100 5.33 -30.05 -29.15
N ILE A 101 5.52 -30.66 -27.98
CA ILE A 101 6.13 -31.99 -27.86
C ILE A 101 5.20 -33.07 -28.42
N ARG A 102 3.89 -32.99 -28.14
CA ARG A 102 2.91 -33.93 -28.67
C ARG A 102 2.80 -33.85 -30.19
N ASP A 103 2.83 -32.63 -30.74
CA ASP A 103 2.77 -32.42 -32.19
C ASP A 103 4.03 -33.03 -32.88
N ARG A 104 5.23 -32.91 -32.28
CA ARG A 104 6.45 -33.59 -32.77
C ARG A 104 6.45 -35.11 -32.63
N GLN A 105 5.81 -35.66 -31.59
CA GLN A 105 5.71 -37.11 -31.40
C GLN A 105 4.68 -37.76 -32.34
N GLY A 106 3.65 -37.01 -32.74
CA GLY A 106 2.70 -37.43 -33.78
C GLY A 106 3.31 -37.46 -35.19
N GLU A 107 4.22 -36.54 -35.50
CA GLU A 107 4.97 -36.54 -36.77
C GLU A 107 5.94 -37.73 -36.88
N ASN A 108 6.62 -38.12 -35.78
CA ASN A 108 7.60 -39.22 -35.80
C ASN A 108 6.98 -40.64 -35.71
N ALA A 109 5.67 -40.77 -35.54
CA ALA A 109 4.96 -42.07 -35.48
C ALA A 109 4.20 -42.40 -36.77
N GLY A 110 4.30 -41.56 -37.80
CA GLY A 110 3.61 -41.68 -39.09
C GLY A 110 4.52 -42.02 -40.29
N ASP A 111 5.81 -42.29 -40.06
CA ASP A 111 6.78 -42.82 -41.03
C ASP A 111 7.15 -44.27 -40.64
#